data_AF-A0A5Y3VYS8-F1
#
_entry.id   AF-A0A5Y3VYS8-F1
#
_cell.length_a   1.000
_cell.length_b   1.000
_cell.length_c   1.000
_cell.angle_alpha   90.00
_cell.angle_beta   90.00
_cell.angle_gamma   90.00
#
_symmetry.space_group_name_H-M   'P 1'
#
loop_
_entity.id
_entity.type
_entity.pdbx_description
1 polymer ?
#
loop_
_entity_poly.entity_id
_entity_poly.type
_entity_poly.pdbx_seq_one_letter_code
_entity_poly.pdbx_strand_id
1 'polypeptide(L)'
;MKPLMPPIDTPDQVFHDGDPSTGELGTICSAEWLNNVQVNIRNIQAECIAILKATGFTPDSTNDGQLWEAIQAAIKSQVPAATVTTAGITQLSSSVTSDSETIAATLKAVKIAMDNANARMAKDRNGADIPNKALFRQNLELGNSATLNTGTTAGTVAAGDDARILATKKAIDDTQTGLAVQGVMWISTADDLSNLPAGARRFATNNAGVTVLPTAGYFFLEVLAKRDVANGSCILATSDARDVWIGFRYTVPDEANFTWIQLNQNVEN
;
A
#
# COMPACT_ATOMS: atom_id res chain seq x y z
N MET A 1 -16.04 -22.76 -63.97
CA MET A 1 -17.01 -22.58 -65.05
C MET A 1 -16.36 -22.82 -66.40
N LYS A 2 -17.10 -23.33 -67.38
CA LYS A 2 -16.66 -23.40 -68.78
C LYS A 2 -16.37 -21.98 -69.31
N PRO A 3 -15.45 -21.83 -70.27
CA PRO A 3 -15.28 -20.58 -71.00
C PRO A 3 -16.59 -20.13 -71.64
N LEU A 4 -16.70 -18.82 -71.89
CA LEU A 4 -17.84 -18.24 -72.62
C LEU A 4 -18.11 -19.02 -73.90
N MET A 5 -19.38 -19.33 -74.14
CA MET A 5 -19.82 -20.02 -75.34
C MET A 5 -19.40 -19.21 -76.57
N PRO A 6 -18.84 -19.85 -77.62
CA PRO A 6 -18.52 -19.13 -78.84
C PRO A 6 -19.82 -18.54 -79.45
N PRO A 7 -19.75 -17.32 -79.99
CA PRO A 7 -20.85 -16.73 -80.75
C PRO A 7 -21.25 -17.57 -81.96
N ILE A 8 -22.44 -17.30 -82.50
CA ILE A 8 -22.92 -17.94 -83.73
C ILE A 8 -22.14 -17.40 -84.93
N ASP A 9 -21.89 -18.24 -85.93
CA ASP A 9 -21.11 -17.89 -87.12
C ASP A 9 -21.92 -17.04 -88.11
N THR A 10 -22.18 -15.79 -87.72
CA THR A 10 -22.79 -14.73 -88.55
C THR A 10 -21.89 -13.49 -88.55
N PRO A 11 -21.98 -12.61 -89.57
CA PRO A 11 -21.10 -11.43 -89.67
C PRO A 11 -21.10 -10.53 -88.42
N ASP A 12 -22.21 -10.48 -87.70
CA ASP A 12 -22.43 -9.70 -86.48
C ASP A 12 -22.58 -10.55 -85.22
N GLN A 13 -22.37 -11.87 -85.32
CA GLN A 13 -22.27 -12.81 -84.19
C GLN A 13 -23.59 -12.98 -83.39
N VAL A 14 -24.73 -12.68 -84.01
CA VAL A 14 -26.09 -12.85 -83.46
C VAL A 14 -27.01 -13.65 -84.38
N PHE A 15 -28.12 -14.14 -83.84
CA PHE A 15 -29.17 -14.80 -84.61
C PHE A 15 -30.07 -13.77 -85.30
N HIS A 16 -30.41 -14.06 -86.56
CA HIS A 16 -31.38 -13.31 -87.36
C HIS A 16 -32.57 -14.19 -87.72
N ASP A 17 -33.76 -13.61 -87.66
CA ASP A 17 -34.97 -14.23 -88.22
C ASP A 17 -34.92 -14.21 -89.75
N GLY A 18 -35.60 -15.15 -90.39
CA GLY A 18 -35.80 -15.11 -91.84
C GLY A 18 -36.89 -14.11 -92.20
N ASP A 19 -36.75 -13.42 -93.34
CA ASP A 19 -37.75 -12.50 -93.87
C ASP A 19 -38.42 -13.10 -95.12
N PRO A 20 -39.68 -13.55 -95.02
CA PRO A 20 -40.42 -14.13 -96.14
C PRO A 20 -40.72 -13.16 -97.28
N SER A 21 -40.64 -11.84 -97.03
CA SER A 21 -40.95 -10.80 -98.01
C SER A 21 -39.78 -10.46 -98.93
N THR A 22 -38.55 -10.68 -98.45
CA THR A 22 -37.29 -10.46 -99.17
C THR A 22 -36.61 -11.77 -99.59
N GLY A 23 -37.05 -12.90 -99.03
CA GLY A 23 -36.47 -14.22 -99.28
C GLY A 23 -35.20 -14.50 -98.46
N GLU A 24 -34.85 -13.64 -97.50
CA GLU A 24 -33.71 -13.84 -96.61
C GLU A 24 -33.99 -15.02 -95.67
N LEU A 25 -33.05 -15.97 -95.64
CA LEU A 25 -33.14 -17.14 -94.76
C LEU A 25 -32.65 -16.77 -93.35
N GLY A 26 -33.36 -17.26 -92.34
CA GLY A 26 -32.96 -17.08 -90.95
C GLY A 26 -31.68 -17.83 -90.60
N THR A 27 -31.04 -17.41 -89.51
CA THR A 27 -29.83 -18.04 -88.99
C THR A 27 -30.13 -19.45 -88.50
N ILE A 28 -29.41 -20.45 -89.04
CA ILE A 28 -29.60 -21.85 -88.65
C ILE A 28 -29.02 -22.07 -87.24
N CYS A 29 -29.82 -22.68 -86.38
CA CYS A 29 -29.36 -23.17 -85.08
C CYS A 29 -28.55 -24.46 -85.28
N SER A 30 -27.22 -24.36 -85.27
CA SER A 30 -26.34 -25.50 -85.52
C SER A 30 -26.35 -26.49 -84.35
N ALA A 31 -26.06 -27.76 -84.65
CA ALA A 31 -25.86 -28.78 -83.62
C ALA A 31 -24.69 -28.43 -82.69
N GLU A 32 -23.65 -27.76 -83.21
CA GLU A 32 -22.54 -27.23 -82.41
C GLU A 32 -23.02 -26.23 -81.36
N TRP A 33 -23.87 -25.27 -81.75
CA TRP A 33 -24.44 -24.30 -80.83
C TRP A 33 -25.30 -24.98 -79.75
N LEU A 34 -26.22 -25.88 -80.14
CA LEU A 34 -27.07 -26.60 -79.20
C LEU A 34 -26.27 -27.48 -78.23
N ASN A 35 -25.24 -28.16 -78.73
CA ASN A 35 -24.34 -28.95 -77.90
C ASN A 35 -23.56 -28.05 -76.92
N ASN A 36 -23.10 -26.88 -77.37
CA ASN A 36 -22.45 -25.90 -76.51
C ASN A 36 -23.39 -25.41 -75.41
N VAL A 37 -24.65 -25.09 -75.71
CA VAL A 37 -25.67 -24.73 -74.71
C VAL A 37 -25.87 -25.86 -73.69
N GLN A 38 -26.07 -27.09 -74.16
CA GLN A 38 -26.23 -28.26 -73.28
C GLN A 38 -25.02 -28.45 -72.35
N VAL A 39 -23.81 -28.36 -72.90
CA VAL A 39 -22.57 -28.52 -72.12
C VAL A 39 -22.44 -27.41 -71.07
N ASN A 40 -22.78 -26.16 -71.39
CA ASN A 40 -22.74 -25.05 -70.46
C ASN A 40 -23.74 -25.23 -69.31
N ILE A 41 -24.99 -25.59 -69.59
CA ILE A 41 -26.02 -25.85 -68.57
C ILE A 41 -25.57 -26.99 -67.65
N ARG A 42 -25.11 -28.10 -68.22
CA ARG A 42 -24.61 -29.25 -67.45
C ARG A 42 -23.38 -28.90 -66.60
N ASN A 43 -22.52 -28.01 -67.09
CA ASN A 43 -21.37 -27.54 -66.31
C ASN A 43 -21.80 -26.71 -65.10
N ILE A 44 -22.72 -25.76 -65.27
CA ILE A 44 -23.26 -24.97 -64.15
C ILE A 44 -23.93 -25.90 -63.13
N GLN A 45 -24.76 -26.85 -63.59
CA GLN A 45 -25.36 -27.86 -62.71
C GLN A 45 -24.29 -28.69 -61.97
N ALA A 46 -23.23 -29.13 -62.65
CA ALA A 46 -22.16 -29.88 -62.02
C ALA A 46 -21.42 -29.07 -60.95
N GLU A 47 -21.25 -27.75 -61.13
CA GLU A 47 -20.64 -26.86 -60.12
C GLU A 47 -21.55 -26.67 -58.91
N CYS A 48 -22.86 -26.47 -59.11
CA CYS A 48 -23.82 -26.47 -58.01
C CYS A 48 -23.82 -27.81 -57.25
N ILE A 49 -23.76 -28.94 -57.96
CA ILE A 49 -23.64 -30.27 -57.36
C ILE A 49 -22.32 -30.45 -56.60
N ALA A 50 -21.22 -29.88 -57.08
CA ALA A 50 -19.94 -29.92 -56.38
C ALA A 50 -20.03 -29.17 -55.03
N ILE A 51 -20.72 -28.03 -54.98
CA ILE A 51 -20.99 -27.28 -53.74
C ILE A 51 -21.83 -28.12 -52.77
N LEU A 52 -22.90 -28.77 -53.26
CA LEU A 52 -23.73 -29.68 -52.45
C LEU A 52 -22.88 -30.81 -51.85
N LYS A 53 -22.08 -31.50 -52.68
CA LYS A 53 -21.25 -32.62 -52.24
C LYS A 53 -20.17 -32.22 -51.24
N ALA A 54 -19.54 -31.05 -51.44
CA ALA A 54 -18.50 -30.55 -50.54
C ALA A 54 -19.02 -30.34 -49.11
N THR A 55 -20.33 -30.17 -48.93
CA THR A 55 -20.99 -30.00 -47.62
C THR A 55 -21.85 -31.19 -47.22
N GLY A 56 -21.74 -32.32 -47.92
CA GLY A 56 -22.42 -33.57 -47.57
C GLY A 56 -23.85 -33.70 -48.07
N PHE A 57 -24.33 -32.79 -48.92
CA PHE A 57 -25.66 -32.87 -49.52
C PHE A 57 -25.63 -33.67 -50.84
N THR A 58 -26.72 -34.38 -51.12
CA THR A 58 -26.98 -35.06 -52.39
C THR A 58 -28.06 -34.32 -53.17
N PRO A 59 -27.97 -34.20 -54.50
CA PRO A 59 -29.01 -33.55 -55.30
C PRO A 59 -30.36 -34.22 -55.11
N ASP A 60 -31.36 -33.43 -54.72
CA ASP A 60 -32.74 -33.83 -54.54
C ASP A 60 -33.65 -32.98 -55.43
N SER A 61 -34.41 -33.62 -56.31
CA SER A 61 -35.34 -32.95 -57.23
C SER A 61 -36.60 -32.41 -56.54
N THR A 62 -36.82 -32.75 -55.27
CA THR A 62 -37.96 -32.30 -54.47
C THR A 62 -37.60 -31.13 -53.54
N ASN A 63 -36.32 -30.77 -53.45
CA ASN A 63 -35.81 -29.71 -52.59
C ASN A 63 -35.18 -28.57 -53.40
N ASP A 64 -35.88 -27.44 -53.45
CA ASP A 64 -35.42 -26.23 -54.16
C ASP A 64 -34.45 -25.36 -53.33
N GLY A 65 -34.25 -25.67 -52.03
CA GLY A 65 -33.41 -24.91 -51.10
C GLY A 65 -32.00 -25.47 -50.89
N GLN A 66 -31.70 -26.66 -51.40
CA GLN A 66 -30.46 -27.40 -51.13
C GLN A 66 -29.18 -26.61 -51.41
N LEU A 67 -29.13 -25.80 -52.48
CA LEU A 67 -27.94 -25.01 -52.81
C LEU A 67 -27.67 -23.96 -51.74
N TRP A 68 -28.73 -23.31 -51.24
CA TRP A 68 -28.62 -22.33 -50.17
C TRP A 68 -28.19 -22.97 -48.85
N GLU A 69 -28.77 -24.12 -48.50
CA GLU A 69 -28.39 -24.88 -47.30
C GLU A 69 -26.92 -25.32 -47.34
N ALA A 70 -26.46 -25.81 -48.49
CA ALA A 70 -25.05 -26.14 -48.70
C ALA A 70 -24.14 -24.93 -48.56
N ILE A 71 -24.52 -23.76 -49.08
CA ILE A 71 -23.74 -22.53 -48.91
C ILE A 71 -23.68 -22.12 -47.43
N GLN A 72 -24.80 -22.18 -46.70
CA GLN A 72 -24.82 -21.91 -45.26
C GLN A 72 -23.92 -22.87 -44.48
N ALA A 73 -23.95 -24.16 -44.82
CA ALA A 73 -23.11 -25.18 -44.21
C ALA A 73 -21.62 -24.94 -44.50
N ALA A 74 -21.27 -24.57 -45.75
CA ALA A 74 -19.91 -24.24 -46.14
C ALA A 74 -19.37 -23.06 -45.32
N ILE A 75 -20.15 -21.99 -45.18
CA ILE A 75 -19.77 -20.80 -44.39
C ILE A 75 -19.51 -21.19 -42.93
N LYS A 76 -20.39 -21.97 -42.31
CA LYS A 76 -20.23 -22.42 -40.91
C LYS A 76 -19.02 -23.33 -40.73
N SER A 77 -18.76 -24.23 -41.68
CA SER A 77 -17.63 -25.17 -41.59
C SER A 77 -16.27 -24.49 -41.79
N GLN A 78 -16.21 -23.40 -42.56
CA GLN A 78 -14.95 -22.72 -42.86
C GLN A 78 -14.54 -21.67 -41.83
N VAL A 79 -15.46 -21.23 -40.96
CA VAL A 79 -15.15 -20.29 -39.87
C VAL A 79 -15.24 -21.02 -38.52
N PRO A 80 -14.12 -21.56 -38.00
CA PRO A 80 -14.13 -22.27 -36.74
C PRO A 80 -14.42 -21.33 -35.55
N ALA A 81 -14.60 -21.91 -34.36
CA ALA A 81 -14.53 -21.14 -33.12
C ALA A 81 -13.11 -20.59 -32.94
N ALA A 82 -13.00 -19.33 -32.50
CA ALA A 82 -11.71 -18.72 -32.21
C ALA A 82 -11.03 -19.41 -31.02
N THR A 83 -9.72 -19.56 -31.10
CA THR A 83 -8.85 -19.96 -29.99
C THR A 83 -7.62 -19.05 -29.95
N VAL A 84 -6.77 -19.23 -28.96
CA VAL A 84 -5.49 -18.50 -28.85
C VAL A 84 -4.52 -18.77 -30.02
N THR A 85 -4.72 -19.84 -30.78
CA THR A 85 -3.87 -20.21 -31.94
C THR A 85 -4.61 -20.22 -33.28
N THR A 86 -5.94 -20.17 -33.28
CA THR A 86 -6.76 -20.31 -34.49
C THR A 86 -7.77 -19.17 -34.57
N ALA A 87 -7.73 -18.39 -35.65
CA ALA A 87 -8.72 -17.33 -35.89
C ALA A 87 -10.12 -17.92 -36.12
N GLY A 88 -11.16 -17.25 -35.63
CA GLY A 88 -12.54 -17.74 -35.72
C GLY A 88 -13.58 -16.81 -35.10
N ILE A 89 -14.79 -17.33 -34.86
CA ILE A 89 -15.87 -16.62 -34.17
C ILE A 89 -15.75 -16.81 -32.66
N THR A 90 -15.99 -15.76 -31.88
CA THR A 90 -16.01 -15.80 -30.41
C THR A 90 -17.29 -15.17 -29.86
N GLN A 91 -17.72 -15.64 -28.69
CA GLN A 91 -18.80 -15.02 -27.94
C GLN A 91 -18.25 -13.88 -27.08
N LEU A 92 -18.95 -12.75 -27.03
CA LEU A 92 -18.59 -11.63 -26.17
C LEU A 92 -19.17 -11.82 -24.76
N SER A 93 -18.40 -11.46 -23.74
CA SER A 93 -18.84 -11.47 -22.35
C SER A 93 -18.45 -10.20 -21.61
N SER A 94 -19.33 -9.77 -20.71
CA SER A 94 -19.07 -8.64 -19.79
C SER A 94 -18.71 -9.09 -18.37
N SER A 95 -18.43 -10.38 -18.16
CA SER A 95 -17.92 -10.89 -16.88
C SER A 95 -16.49 -10.39 -16.63
N VAL A 96 -16.16 -10.08 -15.38
CA VAL A 96 -14.82 -9.65 -14.93
C VAL A 96 -14.11 -10.68 -14.05
N THR A 97 -14.70 -11.87 -13.90
CA THR A 97 -14.19 -12.97 -13.06
C THR A 97 -14.25 -14.31 -13.79
N SER A 98 -14.36 -14.31 -15.12
CA SER A 98 -14.42 -15.53 -15.90
C SER A 98 -13.01 -15.97 -16.28
N ASP A 99 -12.73 -17.27 -16.12
CA ASP A 99 -11.47 -17.90 -16.52
C ASP A 99 -11.53 -18.53 -17.93
N SER A 100 -12.56 -18.20 -18.72
CA SER A 100 -12.73 -18.79 -20.05
C SER A 100 -11.77 -18.19 -21.07
N GLU A 101 -11.07 -19.05 -21.80
CA GLU A 101 -10.18 -18.67 -22.90
C GLU A 101 -10.87 -18.64 -24.28
N THR A 102 -12.16 -19.00 -24.34
CA THR A 102 -12.92 -19.12 -25.62
C THR A 102 -13.87 -17.95 -25.87
N ILE A 103 -14.01 -17.03 -24.92
CA ILE A 103 -14.87 -15.84 -24.99
C ILE A 103 -14.02 -14.58 -24.98
N ALA A 104 -14.43 -13.56 -25.73
CA ALA A 104 -13.76 -12.27 -25.74
C ALA A 104 -14.41 -11.29 -24.74
N ALA A 105 -13.57 -10.54 -24.04
CA ALA A 105 -14.02 -9.50 -23.13
C ALA A 105 -14.63 -8.31 -23.89
N THR A 106 -15.75 -7.78 -23.42
CA THR A 106 -16.30 -6.51 -23.90
C THR A 106 -15.56 -5.31 -23.31
N LEU A 107 -15.65 -4.14 -23.96
CA LEU A 107 -15.16 -2.87 -23.39
C LEU A 107 -15.76 -2.56 -22.01
N LYS A 108 -16.99 -3.03 -21.74
CA LYS A 108 -17.62 -2.89 -20.42
C LYS A 108 -16.86 -3.67 -19.34
N ALA A 109 -16.48 -4.93 -19.60
CA ALA A 109 -15.67 -5.71 -18.66
C ALA A 109 -14.30 -5.06 -18.43
N VAL A 110 -13.63 -4.64 -19.51
CA VAL A 110 -12.30 -3.98 -19.43
C VAL A 110 -12.39 -2.68 -18.63
N LYS A 111 -13.42 -1.87 -18.86
CA LYS A 111 -13.63 -0.63 -18.10
C LYS A 111 -13.84 -0.90 -16.61
N ILE A 112 -14.66 -1.87 -16.25
CA ILE A 112 -14.91 -2.22 -14.84
C ILE A 112 -13.60 -2.68 -14.16
N ALA A 113 -12.81 -3.51 -14.83
CA ALA A 113 -11.51 -3.94 -14.32
C ALA A 113 -10.55 -2.76 -14.13
N MET A 114 -10.50 -1.84 -15.10
CA MET A 114 -9.68 -0.63 -15.03
C MET A 114 -10.14 0.33 -13.93
N ASP A 115 -11.45 0.56 -13.78
CA ASP A 115 -12.02 1.41 -12.73
C ASP A 115 -11.69 0.84 -11.34
N ASN A 116 -11.78 -0.49 -11.15
CA ASN A 116 -11.36 -1.14 -9.91
C ASN A 116 -9.85 -0.98 -9.65
N ALA A 117 -9.01 -1.07 -10.68
CA ALA A 117 -7.57 -0.82 -10.54
C ALA A 117 -7.28 0.64 -10.16
N ASN A 118 -7.94 1.59 -10.80
CA ASN A 118 -7.81 3.02 -10.51
C ASN A 118 -8.31 3.40 -9.10
N ALA A 119 -9.20 2.61 -8.50
CA ALA A 119 -9.67 2.80 -7.14
C ALA A 119 -8.70 2.28 -6.06
N ARG A 120 -7.58 1.64 -6.44
CA ARG A 120 -6.54 1.19 -5.50
C ARG A 120 -5.46 2.24 -5.33
N MET A 121 -4.70 2.10 -4.23
CA MET A 121 -3.55 2.97 -3.97
C MET A 121 -2.44 2.72 -4.99
N ALA A 122 -1.96 3.79 -5.60
CA ALA A 122 -0.89 3.79 -6.58
C ALA A 122 0.48 3.85 -5.88
N LYS A 123 1.37 2.90 -6.21
CA LYS A 123 2.67 2.74 -5.52
C LYS A 123 3.57 3.96 -5.67
N ASP A 124 3.59 4.55 -6.87
CA ASP A 124 4.34 5.76 -7.20
C ASP A 124 3.87 7.01 -6.45
N ARG A 125 2.63 7.01 -5.94
CA ARG A 125 2.06 8.08 -5.13
C ARG A 125 2.45 7.99 -3.66
N ASN A 126 3.08 6.91 -3.22
CA ASN A 126 3.59 6.73 -1.85
C ASN A 126 2.55 7.10 -0.76
N GLY A 127 1.29 6.71 -0.95
CA GLY A 127 0.19 6.99 -0.01
C GLY A 127 -0.36 8.42 -0.04
N ALA A 128 0.11 9.28 -0.95
CA ALA A 128 -0.45 10.61 -1.16
C ALA A 128 -1.94 10.57 -1.54
N ASP A 129 -2.36 9.52 -2.23
CA ASP A 129 -3.70 9.23 -2.72
C ASP A 129 -4.64 8.58 -1.69
N ILE A 130 -4.19 8.38 -0.43
CA ILE A 130 -5.07 7.96 0.66
C ILE A 130 -6.10 9.07 0.95
N PRO A 131 -7.42 8.82 0.81
CA PRO A 131 -8.45 9.85 0.99
C PRO A 131 -8.57 10.33 2.44
N ASN A 132 -8.50 9.40 3.41
CA ASN A 132 -8.55 9.73 4.83
C ASN A 132 -7.32 9.16 5.57
N LYS A 133 -6.26 9.95 5.60
CA LYS A 133 -4.98 9.58 6.24
C LYS A 133 -5.10 9.38 7.75
N ALA A 134 -6.04 10.05 8.42
CA ALA A 134 -6.26 9.91 9.85
C ALA A 134 -6.87 8.53 10.20
N LEU A 135 -7.95 8.15 9.50
CA LEU A 135 -8.54 6.81 9.66
C LEU A 135 -7.57 5.70 9.25
N PHE A 136 -6.76 5.92 8.21
CA PHE A 136 -5.72 4.97 7.82
C PHE A 136 -4.71 4.71 8.96
N ARG A 137 -4.23 5.75 9.65
CA ARG A 137 -3.35 5.60 10.83
C ARG A 137 -4.06 4.91 12.00
N GLN A 138 -5.36 5.17 12.19
CA GLN A 138 -6.17 4.50 13.22
C GLN A 138 -6.30 2.99 12.95
N ASN A 139 -6.57 2.59 11.71
CA ASN A 139 -6.65 1.18 11.31
C ASN A 139 -5.31 0.44 11.44
N LEU A 140 -4.19 1.17 11.43
CA LEU A 140 -2.86 0.63 11.71
C LEU A 140 -2.49 0.67 13.20
N GLU A 141 -3.38 1.16 14.06
CA GLU A 141 -3.20 1.24 15.52
C GLU A 141 -1.94 2.02 15.95
N LEU A 142 -1.50 2.98 15.14
CA LEU A 142 -0.25 3.71 15.38
C LEU A 142 -0.31 4.73 16.53
N GLY A 143 -1.51 4.96 17.09
CA GLY A 143 -1.75 5.90 18.17
C GLY A 143 -1.46 7.37 17.80
N ASN A 144 -1.45 8.23 18.83
CA ASN A 144 -1.28 9.69 18.64
C ASN A 144 0.16 10.07 18.28
N SER A 145 1.16 9.29 18.71
CA SER A 145 2.58 9.57 18.45
C SER A 145 2.92 9.61 16.96
N ALA A 146 2.19 8.88 16.10
CA ALA A 146 2.40 8.88 14.66
C ALA A 146 2.08 10.21 13.94
N THR A 147 1.51 11.18 14.66
CA THR A 147 1.26 12.54 14.14
C THR A 147 2.17 13.60 14.73
N LEU A 148 3.03 13.23 15.68
CA LEU A 148 3.93 14.15 16.35
C LEU A 148 5.36 13.94 15.85
N ASN A 149 6.09 15.05 15.71
CA ASN A 149 7.53 14.97 15.48
C ASN A 149 8.23 14.45 16.74
N THR A 150 9.38 13.80 16.56
CA THR A 150 10.35 13.58 17.63
C THR A 150 11.14 14.87 17.86
N GLY A 151 11.30 15.31 19.11
CA GLY A 151 12.02 16.54 19.41
C GLY A 151 12.17 16.83 20.91
N THR A 152 12.65 18.04 21.20
CA THR A 152 12.99 18.49 22.57
C THR A 152 12.01 19.53 23.14
N THR A 153 10.94 19.85 22.42
CA THR A 153 9.92 20.85 22.83
C THR A 153 8.62 20.19 23.28
N ALA A 154 7.80 20.92 24.05
CA ALA A 154 6.45 20.47 24.40
C ALA A 154 5.62 20.17 23.13
N GLY A 155 4.75 19.16 23.21
CA GLY A 155 3.93 18.70 22.08
C GLY A 155 4.65 17.77 21.09
N THR A 156 5.91 17.38 21.36
CA THR A 156 6.64 16.36 20.58
C THR A 156 6.79 15.06 21.36
N VAL A 157 7.03 13.96 20.65
CA VAL A 157 7.56 12.73 21.26
C VAL A 157 8.97 13.06 21.74
N ALA A 158 9.24 12.90 23.04
CA ALA A 158 10.51 13.29 23.64
C ALA A 158 11.68 12.51 23.03
N ALA A 159 12.62 13.22 22.43
CA ALA A 159 13.89 12.65 21.98
C ALA A 159 14.76 12.25 23.18
N GLY A 160 15.76 11.38 22.97
CA GLY A 160 16.61 10.88 24.07
C GLY A 160 17.42 11.97 24.78
N ASP A 161 17.71 13.08 24.10
CA ASP A 161 18.40 14.27 24.59
C ASP A 161 17.46 15.37 25.09
N ASP A 162 16.17 15.09 25.23
CA ASP A 162 15.18 16.05 25.71
C ASP A 162 15.42 16.41 27.17
N ALA A 163 15.45 17.71 27.47
CA ALA A 163 15.65 18.25 28.81
C ALA A 163 14.63 17.72 29.83
N ARG A 164 13.40 17.37 29.41
CA ARG A 164 12.38 16.75 30.27
C ARG A 164 12.83 15.38 30.80
N ILE A 165 13.55 14.62 29.98
CA ILE A 165 14.16 13.33 30.36
C ILE A 165 15.44 13.58 31.16
N LEU A 166 16.33 14.45 30.66
CA LEU A 166 17.63 14.71 31.29
C LEU A 166 17.51 15.34 32.68
N ALA A 167 16.58 16.28 32.89
CA ALA A 167 16.34 16.88 34.19
C ALA A 167 15.80 15.86 35.20
N THR A 168 14.93 14.95 34.76
CA THR A 168 14.44 13.84 35.58
C THR A 168 15.57 12.89 35.95
N LYS A 169 16.41 12.51 34.97
CA LYS A 169 17.59 11.67 35.21
C LYS A 169 18.53 12.33 36.22
N LYS A 170 18.86 13.61 36.03
CA LYS A 170 19.72 14.38 36.93
C LYS A 170 19.14 14.40 38.34
N ALA A 171 17.84 14.64 38.50
CA ALA A 171 17.20 14.63 39.81
C ALA A 171 17.27 13.24 40.49
N ILE A 172 17.10 12.14 39.73
CA ILE A 172 17.23 10.77 40.26
C ILE A 172 18.67 10.49 40.69
N ASP A 173 19.65 10.80 39.83
CA ASP A 173 21.07 10.61 40.11
C ASP A 173 21.49 11.43 41.35
N ASP A 174 21.13 12.71 41.39
CA ASP A 174 21.50 13.63 42.47
C ASP A 174 20.77 13.34 43.78
N THR A 175 19.62 12.68 43.76
CA THR A 175 18.94 12.26 45.00
C THR A 175 19.32 10.84 45.42
N GLN A 176 20.01 10.08 44.56
CA GLN A 176 20.30 8.66 44.75
C GLN A 176 19.03 7.82 45.01
N THR A 177 17.93 8.21 44.40
CA THR A 177 16.64 7.53 44.56
C THR A 177 16.67 6.18 43.85
N GLY A 178 16.26 5.12 44.54
CA GLY A 178 16.13 3.78 43.96
C GLY A 178 17.40 2.92 43.97
N LEU A 179 18.51 3.40 44.56
CA LEU A 179 19.70 2.56 44.78
C LEU A 179 19.44 1.55 45.92
N ALA A 180 19.88 0.30 45.74
CA ALA A 180 19.79 -0.72 46.78
C ALA A 180 20.71 -0.44 47.98
N VAL A 181 21.84 0.24 47.73
CA VAL A 181 22.81 0.69 48.74
C VAL A 181 23.34 2.06 48.30
N GLN A 182 23.43 3.00 49.25
CA GLN A 182 24.07 4.30 49.05
C GLN A 182 25.50 4.26 49.58
N GLY A 183 26.44 4.84 48.84
CA GLY A 183 27.81 5.03 49.31
C GLY A 183 27.90 6.13 50.37
N VAL A 184 28.93 6.04 51.23
CA VAL A 184 29.23 7.11 52.19
C VAL A 184 29.81 8.31 51.44
N MET A 185 29.22 9.48 51.66
CA MET A 185 29.71 10.77 51.20
C MET A 185 30.71 11.35 52.21
N TRP A 186 31.91 11.67 51.74
CA TRP A 186 32.94 12.31 52.56
C TRP A 186 32.87 13.82 52.41
N ILE A 187 32.61 14.51 53.52
CA ILE A 187 32.39 15.96 53.53
C ILE A 187 33.71 16.67 53.83
N SER A 188 34.13 17.54 52.92
CA SER A 188 35.33 18.37 53.04
C SER A 188 34.98 19.82 53.35
N THR A 189 33.84 20.31 52.87
CA THR A 189 33.41 21.70 53.01
C THR A 189 31.90 21.80 53.24
N ALA A 190 31.44 22.94 53.76
CA ALA A 190 30.00 23.23 53.84
C ALA A 190 29.35 23.25 52.44
N ASP A 191 30.10 23.55 51.38
CA ASP A 191 29.59 23.54 50.00
C ASP A 191 29.23 22.14 49.53
N ASP A 192 29.90 21.10 50.01
CA ASP A 192 29.55 19.71 49.67
C ASP A 192 28.10 19.40 50.08
N LEU A 193 27.68 19.89 51.24
CA LEU A 193 26.29 19.77 51.71
C LEU A 193 25.34 20.72 50.99
N SER A 194 25.78 21.95 50.70
CA SER A 194 24.99 22.94 49.98
C SER A 194 24.80 22.62 48.49
N ASN A 195 25.65 21.81 47.88
CA ASN A 195 25.50 21.41 46.48
C ASN A 195 24.50 20.26 46.29
N LEU A 196 24.12 19.57 47.38
CA LEU A 196 23.06 18.58 47.33
C LEU A 196 21.70 19.25 47.05
N PRO A 197 20.87 18.68 46.17
CA PRO A 197 19.52 19.21 45.90
C PRO A 197 18.58 18.94 47.08
N ALA A 198 17.45 19.67 47.12
CA ALA A 198 16.36 19.34 48.03
C ALA A 198 15.88 17.90 47.81
N GLY A 199 15.57 17.20 48.89
CA GLY A 199 15.20 15.78 48.89
C GLY A 199 16.36 14.80 48.77
N ALA A 200 17.61 15.28 48.61
CA ALA A 200 18.77 14.39 48.63
C ALA A 200 18.89 13.71 50.00
N ARG A 201 19.11 12.39 49.96
CA ARG A 201 19.39 11.56 51.12
C ARG A 201 20.76 10.96 51.00
N ARG A 202 21.57 11.06 52.05
CA ARG A 202 22.97 10.61 52.03
C ARG A 202 23.36 9.98 53.35
N PHE A 203 24.13 8.90 53.30
CA PHE A 203 25.02 8.56 54.40
C PHE A 203 26.30 9.38 54.23
N ALA A 204 26.74 10.08 55.26
CA ALA A 204 27.88 10.97 55.17
C ALA A 204 28.69 11.02 56.47
N THR A 205 29.95 11.43 56.35
CA THR A 205 30.83 11.71 57.48
C THR A 205 31.80 12.83 57.13
N ASN A 206 32.32 13.54 58.12
CA ASN A 206 33.36 14.55 57.90
C ASN A 206 34.67 13.86 57.51
N ASN A 207 35.39 14.43 56.54
CA ASN A 207 36.79 14.09 56.29
C ASN A 207 37.65 14.39 57.53
N ALA A 208 38.81 13.73 57.61
CA ALA A 208 39.76 13.95 58.70
C ALA A 208 40.13 15.45 58.80
N GLY A 209 39.97 16.04 59.98
CA GLY A 209 40.26 17.45 60.23
C GLY A 209 39.18 18.44 59.79
N VAL A 210 38.03 17.96 59.30
CA VAL A 210 36.90 18.80 58.87
C VAL A 210 35.79 18.77 59.91
N THR A 211 35.17 19.92 60.18
CA THR A 211 34.08 20.06 61.16
C THR A 211 32.86 20.75 60.54
N VAL A 212 32.24 20.08 59.55
CA VAL A 212 31.03 20.59 58.87
C VAL A 212 29.77 20.00 59.51
N LEU A 213 29.74 18.68 59.77
CA LEU A 213 28.72 18.02 60.58
C LEU A 213 28.92 18.31 62.08
N PRO A 214 27.84 18.26 62.91
CA PRO A 214 27.87 18.75 64.29
C PRO A 214 28.77 17.93 65.24
N THR A 215 28.99 16.65 64.96
CA THR A 215 29.93 15.79 65.72
C THR A 215 30.71 14.88 64.76
N ALA A 216 31.75 14.21 65.27
CA ALA A 216 32.44 13.15 64.55
C ALA A 216 31.59 11.88 64.53
N GLY A 217 31.52 11.19 63.39
CA GLY A 217 30.72 9.96 63.24
C GLY A 217 30.03 9.88 61.88
N TYR A 218 29.18 8.87 61.70
CA TYR A 218 28.36 8.71 60.50
C TYR A 218 26.98 9.33 60.70
N PHE A 219 26.49 9.99 59.67
CA PHE A 219 25.19 10.64 59.67
C PHE A 219 24.37 10.17 58.48
N PHE A 220 23.08 9.95 58.70
CA PHE A 220 22.09 10.02 57.66
C PHE A 220 21.61 11.46 57.51
N LEU A 221 21.75 12.01 56.31
CA LEU A 221 21.37 13.37 55.96
C LEU A 221 20.13 13.34 55.08
N GLU A 222 19.20 14.26 55.36
CA GLU A 222 18.09 14.59 54.48
C GLU A 222 18.08 16.09 54.23
N VAL A 223 18.26 16.48 52.97
CA VAL A 223 18.19 17.89 52.58
C VAL A 223 16.72 18.27 52.50
N LEU A 224 16.21 18.97 53.51
CA LEU A 224 14.81 19.32 53.63
C LEU A 224 14.39 20.35 52.58
N ALA A 225 15.23 21.38 52.36
CA ALA A 225 14.93 22.44 51.40
C ALA A 225 16.19 23.18 50.95
N LYS A 226 16.11 23.76 49.76
CA LYS A 226 17.01 24.81 49.29
C LYS A 226 16.37 26.16 49.56
N ARG A 227 17.16 27.13 50.01
CA ARG A 227 16.70 28.52 50.09
C ARG A 227 16.93 29.21 48.75
N ASP A 228 16.14 30.25 48.47
CA ASP A 228 16.28 31.09 47.27
C ASP A 228 17.47 32.06 47.40
N VAL A 229 18.63 31.50 47.73
CA VAL A 229 19.93 32.16 47.82
C VAL A 229 21.00 31.13 47.45
N ALA A 230 22.12 31.57 46.84
CA ALA A 230 23.24 30.68 46.52
C ALA A 230 23.63 29.85 47.75
N ASN A 231 23.93 28.55 47.61
CA ASN A 231 24.31 27.63 48.71
C ASN A 231 23.37 27.53 49.92
N GLY A 232 22.20 28.18 49.92
CA GLY A 232 21.26 28.14 51.03
C GLY A 232 20.59 26.77 51.17
N SER A 233 20.63 26.20 52.38
CA SER A 233 20.08 24.87 52.65
C SER A 233 19.61 24.70 54.08
N CYS A 234 18.60 23.84 54.23
CA CYS A 234 18.14 23.27 55.48
C CYS A 234 18.33 21.75 55.40
N ILE A 235 19.04 21.17 56.36
CA ILE A 235 19.40 19.75 56.37
C ILE A 235 19.03 19.15 57.74
N LEU A 236 18.36 18.01 57.73
CA LEU A 236 18.21 17.16 58.89
C LEU A 236 19.36 16.16 58.90
N ALA A 237 20.04 16.02 60.04
CA ALA A 237 21.13 15.08 60.20
C ALA A 237 20.86 14.17 61.42
N THR A 238 20.84 12.87 61.19
CA THR A 238 20.67 11.85 62.23
C THR A 238 21.95 11.04 62.35
N SER A 239 22.59 11.09 63.51
CA SER A 239 23.82 10.33 63.77
C SER A 239 23.54 8.84 63.99
N ASP A 240 24.58 8.03 63.86
CA ASP A 240 24.61 6.63 64.31
C ASP A 240 24.32 6.46 65.81
N ALA A 241 24.64 7.46 66.63
CA ALA A 241 24.27 7.56 68.04
C ALA A 241 22.80 7.94 68.28
N ARG A 242 22.00 8.15 67.22
CA ARG A 242 20.58 8.55 67.24
C ARG A 242 20.30 10.00 67.65
N ASP A 243 21.33 10.84 67.73
CA ASP A 243 21.15 12.29 67.88
C ASP A 243 20.66 12.92 66.58
N VAL A 244 19.69 13.84 66.69
CA VAL A 244 19.04 14.49 65.56
C VAL A 244 19.30 15.98 65.60
N TRP A 245 19.79 16.52 64.48
CA TRP A 245 20.16 17.91 64.32
C TRP A 245 19.47 18.52 63.11
N ILE A 246 19.10 19.79 63.21
CA ILE A 246 18.71 20.60 62.06
C ILE A 246 19.79 21.65 61.78
N GLY A 247 20.31 21.64 60.57
CA GLY A 247 21.37 22.51 60.10
C GLY A 247 20.82 23.53 59.12
N PHE A 248 21.10 24.80 59.38
CA PHE A 248 20.77 25.88 58.45
C PHE A 248 22.01 26.58 57.94
N ARG A 249 22.04 26.86 56.64
CA ARG A 249 23.02 27.75 56.02
C ARG A 249 22.30 28.91 55.34
N TYR A 250 22.56 30.11 55.86
CA TYR A 250 22.01 31.38 55.37
C TYR A 250 23.15 32.15 54.74
N THR A 251 23.28 32.15 53.43
CA THR A 251 24.42 32.78 52.76
C THR A 251 24.41 34.30 52.87
N VAL A 252 25.02 34.81 53.94
CA VAL A 252 26.03 35.87 54.01
C VAL A 252 26.71 35.71 55.39
N PRO A 253 28.05 35.79 55.51
CA PRO A 253 29.07 35.91 54.46
C PRO A 253 29.60 34.55 53.95
N ASP A 254 30.37 34.58 52.84
CA ASP A 254 30.82 33.49 51.95
C ASP A 254 31.59 32.30 52.57
N GLU A 255 31.68 32.22 53.89
CA GLU A 255 32.30 31.10 54.61
C GLU A 255 31.46 30.63 55.79
N ALA A 256 30.18 31.02 55.86
CA ALA A 256 29.29 30.60 56.92
C ALA A 256 29.11 29.07 56.90
N ASN A 257 29.69 28.39 57.89
CA ASN A 257 29.39 27.00 58.22
C ASN A 257 27.88 26.82 58.50
N PHE A 258 27.43 25.58 58.52
CA PHE A 258 26.07 25.28 58.98
C PHE A 258 25.92 25.60 60.47
N THR A 259 24.85 26.30 60.82
CA THR A 259 24.42 26.42 62.21
C THR A 259 23.54 25.22 62.54
N TRP A 260 24.06 24.33 63.40
CA TRP A 260 23.35 23.12 63.82
C TRP A 260 22.64 23.33 65.16
N ILE A 261 21.38 22.90 65.22
CA ILE A 261 20.56 22.91 66.43
C ILE A 261 20.14 21.47 66.72
N GLN A 262 20.48 20.97 67.91
CA GLN A 262 20.07 19.64 68.35
C GLN A 262 18.58 19.64 68.69
N LEU A 263 17.83 18.68 68.14
CA LEU A 263 16.38 18.57 68.31
C LEU A 263 15.98 17.61 69.43
N ASN A 264 16.80 16.57 69.71
CA ASN A 264 16.56 15.65 70.82
C ASN A 264 17.21 16.17 72.11
N GLN A 265 16.66 17.23 72.69
CA GLN A 265 17.03 17.59 74.07
C GLN A 265 16.40 16.56 75.02
N ASN A 266 17.22 15.92 75.86
CA ASN A 266 16.71 15.18 77.00
C ASN A 266 15.83 16.14 77.79
N VAL A 267 14.51 15.99 77.70
CA VAL A 267 13.59 16.66 78.60
C VAL A 267 13.83 16.00 79.95
N GLU A 268 14.71 16.59 80.75
CA GLU A 268 14.78 16.27 82.17
C GLU A 268 13.40 16.62 82.75
N ASN A 269 12.60 15.58 83.00
CA ASN A 269 11.37 15.68 83.78
C ASN A 269 11.70 15.98 85.24
#